data_AF-A0A3C0M7V3-F1
#
_entry.id   AF-A0A3C0M7V3-F1
#
_cell.length_a   1.000
_cell.length_b   1.000
_cell.length_c   1.000
_cell.angle_alpha   90.00
_cell.angle_beta   90.00
_cell.angle_gamma   90.00
#
_symmetry.space_group_name_H-M   'P 1'
#
loop_
_entity.id
_entity.type
_entity.pdbx_description
1 polymer ?
#
loop_
_entity_poly.entity_id
_entity_poly.type
_entity_poly.pdbx_seq_one_letter_code
_entity_poly.pdbx_strand_id
1 'polypeptide(L)'
;MPKATAMWLINNTALTFEQIAEFCTLHQLEVKAMADETHPERIIPLDPVMTGQLTRQEIEAAEKDPRKRLVQSKSRYEVPESKSKGKRRQRYVP
;
A
#
# COMPACT_ATOMS: atom_id res chain seq x y z
N MET A 1 -8.72 4.74 0.59
CA MET A 1 -8.19 5.61 -0.49
C MET A 1 -6.66 5.51 -0.54
N PRO A 2 -6.10 4.37 -0.96
CA PRO A 2 -4.65 4.16 -0.97
C PRO A 2 -3.95 4.80 -2.19
N LYS A 3 -4.66 5.00 -3.31
CA LYS A 3 -4.09 5.56 -4.55
C LYS A 3 -3.63 7.02 -4.40
N ALA A 4 -4.40 7.85 -3.70
CA ALA A 4 -4.06 9.26 -3.45
C ALA A 4 -2.81 9.40 -2.58
N THR A 5 -2.68 8.54 -1.58
CA THR A 5 -1.50 8.46 -0.72
C THR A 5 -0.28 7.94 -1.48
N ALA A 6 -0.45 6.91 -2.33
CA ALA A 6 0.61 6.39 -3.18
C ALA A 6 1.19 7.48 -4.08
N MET A 7 0.33 8.26 -4.74
CA MET A 7 0.75 9.37 -5.61
C MET A 7 1.50 10.46 -4.83
N TRP A 8 1.07 10.77 -3.61
CA TRP A 8 1.79 11.72 -2.76
C TRP A 8 3.19 11.19 -2.41
N LEU A 9 3.30 9.92 -2.01
CA LEU A 9 4.58 9.30 -1.67
C LEU A 9 5.53 9.28 -2.88
N ILE A 10 5.08 8.88 -4.07
CA ILE A 10 5.90 8.87 -5.30
C ILE A 10 6.51 10.24 -5.58
N ASN A 11 5.75 11.33 -5.40
CA ASN A 11 6.17 12.67 -5.77
C ASN A 11 6.93 13.41 -4.67
N ASN A 12 6.76 13.04 -3.40
CA ASN A 12 7.32 13.77 -2.24
C ASN A 12 8.41 12.99 -1.51
N THR A 13 8.60 11.70 -1.79
CA THR A 13 9.61 10.86 -1.12
C THR A 13 10.43 10.06 -2.13
N ALA A 14 11.64 9.66 -1.74
CA ALA A 14 12.53 8.83 -2.55
C ALA A 14 12.35 7.31 -2.29
N LEU A 15 11.15 6.90 -1.88
CA LEU A 15 10.85 5.51 -1.54
C LEU A 15 10.77 4.65 -2.79
N THR A 16 11.07 3.36 -2.64
CA THR A 16 10.96 2.41 -3.74
C THR A 16 9.49 2.08 -4.05
N PHE A 17 9.21 1.78 -5.32
CA PHE A 17 7.86 1.39 -5.74
C PHE A 17 7.33 0.16 -5.00
N GLU A 18 8.22 -0.76 -4.58
CA GLU A 18 7.87 -1.96 -3.83
C GLU A 18 7.42 -1.60 -2.40
N GLN A 19 8.11 -0.67 -1.73
CA GLN A 19 7.70 -0.17 -0.41
C GLN A 19 6.34 0.53 -0.46
N ILE A 20 6.11 1.37 -1.49
CA ILE A 20 4.82 2.08 -1.67
C ILE A 20 3.70 1.08 -2.00
N ALA A 21 3.98 0.08 -2.84
CA ALA A 21 3.06 -1.00 -3.19
C ALA A 21 2.66 -1.83 -1.97
N GLU A 22 3.62 -2.27 -1.15
CA GLU A 22 3.36 -2.97 0.10
C GLU A 22 2.51 -2.12 1.07
N PHE A 23 2.82 -0.82 1.21
CA PHE A 23 2.09 0.09 2.09
C PHE A 23 0.64 0.34 1.66
N CYS A 24 0.44 0.52 0.35
CA CYS A 24 -0.87 0.82 -0.24
C CYS A 24 -1.66 -0.45 -0.56
N THR A 25 -1.08 -1.64 -0.37
CA THR A 25 -1.61 -2.93 -0.81
C THR A 25 -1.97 -2.94 -2.32
N LEU A 26 -1.15 -2.26 -3.11
CA LEU A 26 -1.28 -2.14 -4.57
C LEU A 26 -0.17 -2.96 -5.24
N HIS A 27 -0.33 -3.27 -6.52
CA HIS A 27 0.73 -3.93 -7.28
C HIS A 27 1.81 -2.92 -7.69
N GLN A 28 3.09 -3.31 -7.68
CA GLN A 28 4.20 -2.42 -8.11
C GLN A 28 3.99 -1.83 -9.51
N LEU A 29 3.34 -2.58 -10.41
CA LEU A 29 2.98 -2.11 -11.76
C LEU A 29 2.01 -0.93 -11.74
N GLU A 30 1.05 -0.91 -10.80
CA GLU A 30 0.12 0.22 -10.68
C GLU A 30 0.83 1.46 -10.15
N VAL A 31 1.71 1.29 -9.16
CA VAL A 31 2.55 2.39 -8.61
C VAL A 31 3.45 2.96 -9.71
N LYS A 32 4.04 2.09 -10.54
CA LYS A 32 4.84 2.51 -11.69
C LYS A 32 4.00 3.26 -12.73
N ALA A 33 2.80 2.75 -13.05
CA ALA A 33 1.87 3.43 -13.96
C ALA A 33 1.40 4.80 -13.44
N MET A 34 1.32 4.99 -12.11
CA MET A 34 1.06 6.31 -11.50
C MET A 34 2.25 7.25 -11.65
N ALA A 35 3.48 6.74 -11.47
CA ALA A 35 4.71 7.52 -11.63
C ALA A 35 4.95 7.93 -13.10
N ASP A 36 4.61 7.04 -14.05
CA ASP A 36 4.73 7.30 -15.49
C ASP A 36 3.61 8.23 -16.03
N GLU A 37 2.78 8.84 -15.16
CA GLU A 37 1.65 9.72 -15.50
C GLU A 37 0.59 9.09 -16.44
N THR A 38 0.65 7.78 -16.65
CA THR A 38 -0.29 7.04 -17.52
C THR A 38 -1.66 6.81 -16.88
N HIS A 39 -1.88 7.28 -15.65
CA HIS A 39 -3.17 7.15 -14.98
C HIS A 39 -4.19 8.14 -15.56
N PRO A 40 -5.30 7.64 -16.14
CA PRO A 40 -6.32 8.51 -16.74
C PRO A 40 -7.14 9.30 -15.70
N GLU A 41 -7.04 8.95 -14.42
CA GLU A 41 -7.76 9.60 -13.33
C GLU A 41 -6.94 10.75 -12.73
N ARG A 42 -7.55 11.95 -12.68
CA ARG A 42 -7.02 13.12 -11.96
C ARG A 42 -7.17 12.91 -10.46
N ILE A 43 -6.24 12.15 -9.87
CA ILE A 43 -6.19 11.87 -8.43
C ILE A 43 -5.60 13.08 -7.71
N ILE A 44 -6.25 13.52 -6.63
CA ILE A 44 -5.70 14.56 -5.76
C ILE A 44 -4.74 13.89 -4.77
N PRO A 45 -3.44 14.21 -4.78
CA PRO A 45 -2.49 13.60 -3.85
C PRO A 45 -2.84 13.97 -2.41
N LEU A 46 -2.82 12.96 -1.53
CA LEU A 46 -3.18 13.11 -0.12
C LEU A 46 -1.96 12.81 0.75
N ASP A 47 -1.65 13.73 1.66
CA ASP A 47 -0.51 13.60 2.56
C ASP A 47 -0.78 12.56 3.68
N PRO A 48 -0.02 11.44 3.74
CA PRO A 48 -0.14 10.43 4.79
C PRO A 48 0.36 10.89 6.16
N VAL A 49 1.23 11.91 6.21
CA VAL A 49 1.77 12.48 7.45
C VAL A 49 0.72 13.36 8.11
N MET A 50 0.03 14.18 7.32
CA MET A 50 -1.10 15.00 7.80
C MET A 50 -2.28 14.16 8.28
N THR A 51 -2.53 13.01 7.65
CA THR A 51 -3.59 12.08 8.06
C THR A 51 -3.20 11.17 9.22
N GLY A 52 -1.93 11.23 9.68
CA GLY A 52 -1.43 10.42 10.79
C GLY A 52 -1.23 8.93 10.46
N GLN A 53 -1.24 8.55 9.17
CA GLN A 53 -1.00 7.18 8.72
C GLN A 53 0.50 6.81 8.75
N LEU A 54 1.36 7.79 8.44
CA LEU A 54 2.81 7.69 8.50
C LEU A 54 3.40 8.83 9.32
N THR A 55 4.59 8.62 9.86
CA THR A 55 5.38 9.67 10.47
C THR A 55 6.53 10.05 9.54
N ARG A 56 6.97 11.31 9.61
CA ARG A 56 8.09 11.79 8.82
C ARG A 56 9.39 11.02 9.11
N GLN A 57 9.61 10.62 10.37
CA GLN A 57 10.74 9.78 10.76
C GLN A 57 10.72 8.40 10.08
N GLU A 58 9.53 7.81 9.91
CA GLU A 58 9.42 6.50 9.26
C GLU A 58 9.73 6.59 7.76
N ILE A 59 9.29 7.68 7.12
CA ILE A 59 9.65 8.00 5.72
C ILE A 59 11.17 8.15 5.59
N GLU A 60 11.82 9.00 6.39
CA GLU A 60 13.27 9.21 6.32
C GLU A 60 14.06 7.92 6.59
N ALA A 61 13.59 7.08 7.50
CA ALA A 61 14.23 5.79 7.78
C ALA A 61 14.05 4.79 6.63
N ALA A 62 12.89 4.80 5.96
CA ALA A 62 12.62 3.95 4.80
C ALA A 62 13.27 4.47 3.50
N GLU A 63 13.54 5.77 3.40
CA GLU A 63 14.36 6.36 2.32
C GLU A 63 15.82 5.94 2.43
N LYS A 64 16.35 5.82 3.66
CA LYS A 64 17.72 5.35 3.92
C LYS A 64 17.88 3.85 3.73
N ASP A 65 16.82 3.07 3.93
CA ASP A 65 16.85 1.62 3.80
C ASP A 65 15.71 1.12 2.88
N PRO A 66 16.01 0.75 1.62
CA PRO A 66 15.00 0.27 0.67
C PRO A 66 14.38 -1.07 1.08
N ARG A 67 14.98 -1.81 2.02
CA ARG A 67 14.42 -3.07 2.55
C ARG A 67 13.47 -2.82 3.72
N LYS A 68 13.44 -1.61 4.27
CA LYS A 68 12.58 -1.26 5.39
C LYS A 68 11.15 -1.13 4.90
N ARG A 69 10.25 -1.90 5.52
CA ARG A 69 8.82 -1.86 5.22
C ARG A 69 8.17 -0.68 5.92
N LEU A 70 7.38 0.09 5.19
CA LEU A 70 6.56 1.16 5.76
C LEU A 70 5.44 0.53 6.57
N VAL A 71 5.51 0.65 7.88
CA VAL A 71 4.45 0.17 8.78
C VAL A 71 3.50 1.32 9.06
N GLN A 72 2.23 1.19 8.63
CA GLN A 72 1.20 2.13 9.06
C GLN A 72 1.17 2.18 10.58
N SER A 73 1.17 3.39 11.15
CA SER A 73 1.05 3.56 12.59
C SER A 73 -0.30 2.96 13.00
N LYS A 74 -0.25 1.82 13.70
CA LYS A 74 -1.40 0.92 13.90
C LYS A 74 -2.61 1.71 14.45
N SER A 75 -3.60 1.97 13.60
CA SER A 75 -4.96 1.89 14.12
C SER A 75 -5.22 0.42 14.39
N ARG A 76 -5.60 0.15 15.62
CA ARG A 76 -5.71 -1.13 16.32
C ARG A 76 -6.76 -2.06 15.72
N TYR A 77 -6.60 -2.47 14.47
CA TYR A 77 -7.42 -3.50 13.86
C TYR A 77 -6.52 -4.51 13.17
N GLU A 78 -6.05 -5.47 13.98
CA GLU A 78 -5.87 -6.82 13.46
C GLU A 78 -7.19 -7.23 12.83
N VAL A 79 -7.24 -7.26 11.50
CA VAL A 79 -8.25 -8.07 10.81
C VAL A 79 -7.62 -9.45 10.74
N PRO A 80 -7.97 -10.40 11.62
CA PRO A 80 -7.52 -11.77 11.45
C PRO A 80 -7.98 -12.21 10.08
N GLU A 81 -7.03 -12.73 9.30
CA GLU A 81 -7.24 -13.29 7.98
C GLU A 81 -8.50 -14.15 8.01
N SER A 82 -9.56 -13.66 7.39
CA SER A 82 -10.83 -14.35 7.29
C SER A 82 -10.55 -15.64 6.52
N LYS A 83 -10.36 -16.73 7.25
CA LYS A 83 -10.33 -18.09 6.73
C LYS A 83 -11.55 -18.24 5.81
N SER A 84 -11.33 -18.19 4.50
CA SER A 84 -12.35 -18.53 3.52
C SER A 84 -12.73 -20.00 3.70
N LYS A 85 -13.73 -20.25 4.55
CA LYS A 85 -14.51 -21.48 4.53
C LYS A 85 -15.45 -21.42 3.33
N GLY A 86 -15.08 -22.11 2.25
CA GLY A 86 -15.91 -22.31 1.06
C GLY A 86 -15.99 -23.80 0.68
N LYS A 87 -16.78 -24.54 1.46
CA LYS A 87 -17.17 -25.96 1.34
C LYS A 87 -17.82 -26.27 -0.03
N ARG A 88 -17.40 -27.35 -0.71
CA ARG A 88 -18.18 -28.36 -1.52
C ARG A 88 -17.29 -28.94 -2.63
N ARG A 89 -16.97 -30.24 -2.63
CA ARG A 89 -17.84 -31.31 -3.15
C ARG A 89 -17.47 -32.65 -2.51
N GLN A 90 -18.44 -33.25 -1.81
CA GLN A 90 -18.47 -34.69 -1.57
C GLN A 90 -18.65 -35.36 -2.95
N ARG A 91 -17.71 -36.22 -3.37
CA ARG A 91 -17.94 -37.14 -4.49
C ARG A 91 -18.50 -38.43 -3.92
N TYR A 92 -19.73 -38.74 -4.32
CA TYR A 92 -20.36 -40.04 -4.14
C TYR A 92 -19.64 -41.06 -5.02
N VAL A 93 -19.23 -42.18 -4.45
CA VAL A 93 -18.67 -43.34 -5.15
C VAL A 93 -19.74 -44.44 -5.05
N PRO A 94 -20.20 -45.04 -6.17
CA PRO A 94 -21.21 -46.11 -6.15
C PRO A 94 -20.67 -47.43 -5.59
#